data_AF-A0A379GEP9-F1
#
_entry.id   AF-A0A379GEP9-F1
#
_cell.length_a   1.000
_cell.length_b   1.000
_cell.length_c   1.000
_cell.angle_alpha   90.00
_cell.angle_beta   90.00
_cell.angle_gamma   90.00
#
_symmetry.space_group_name_H-M   'P 1'
#
loop_
_entity.id
_entity.type
_entity.pdbx_description
1 polymer ?
#
loop_
_entity_poly.entity_id
_entity_poly.type
_entity_poly.pdbx_seq_one_letter_code
_entity_poly.pdbx_strand_id
1 'polypeptide(L)'
;MSEIQTLQPKLLWKWFSQICAIPHPSYQEEQIAQFIVHWAKGKGFYAERDEVGNILIRKPATAGMEDHVPVALQAHLDMVPQANEGTQHDFKKDPIQPYIDGEWVKARGTTLGADNGIGMASALAVLDSEDLVHPPLEVLLTMTEEAGMEGAIGLRPNWLQSEVMVNTDTEENGEIYIGCAGGENANISLEIERKLNTFEHSYQLVLKGLSGGHSGGDIHTGRANAIKVLARFLARLTQDEPQFQFSLSEIRGGSVRNAIPREAFATLVFNEGLDTLKNAVQDFESVLKHELAKVEPNLTFTLQSVEKADTVFSQSTTHKAIHLLNVLPNGVIRNSDVLDNVVESSLSIGILRTDETHIKGTILIRSLIHSGNRYVGSLLKSLVSLVGAEVEFNGYYPGWEPHNDAPIVNLTERIYADVLGYAPVVKVIHAG
;
A
#
# COMPACT_ATOMS: atom_id res chain seq x y z
N MET A 1 19.78 -20.07 -20.24
CA MET A 1 19.56 -18.61 -20.38
C MET A 1 18.09 -18.35 -20.10
N SER A 2 17.78 -17.29 -19.37
CA SER A 2 16.39 -16.93 -19.10
C SER A 2 15.70 -16.47 -20.38
N GLU A 3 14.44 -16.88 -20.59
CA GLU A 3 13.67 -16.60 -21.80
C GLU A 3 13.56 -15.09 -22.09
N ILE A 4 13.42 -14.29 -21.03
CA ILE A 4 13.30 -12.84 -21.12
C ILE A 4 14.56 -12.14 -21.64
N GLN A 5 15.74 -12.77 -21.60
CA GLN A 5 16.98 -12.17 -22.14
C GLN A 5 16.96 -12.01 -23.67
N THR A 6 15.97 -12.61 -24.34
CA THR A 6 15.77 -12.47 -25.79
C THR A 6 15.02 -11.19 -26.18
N LEU A 7 14.40 -10.50 -25.21
CA LEU A 7 13.62 -9.29 -25.42
C LEU A 7 14.50 -8.07 -25.70
N GLN A 8 13.88 -7.03 -26.26
CA GLN A 8 14.49 -5.72 -26.50
C GLN A 8 13.92 -4.69 -25.51
N PRO A 9 14.71 -3.72 -25.04
CA PRO A 9 16.14 -3.53 -25.29
C PRO A 9 17.03 -4.54 -24.52
N LYS A 10 18.02 -5.12 -25.20
CA LYS A 10 18.82 -6.26 -24.69
C LYS A 10 19.49 -6.02 -23.34
N LEU A 11 20.11 -4.86 -23.12
CA LEU A 11 20.83 -4.58 -21.87
C LEU A 11 19.88 -4.57 -20.67
N LEU A 12 18.72 -3.92 -20.80
CA LEU A 12 17.71 -3.86 -19.75
C LEU A 12 17.22 -5.26 -19.38
N TRP A 13 16.78 -6.06 -20.35
CA TRP A 13 16.26 -7.40 -20.06
C TRP A 13 17.32 -8.38 -19.56
N LYS A 14 18.59 -8.18 -19.95
CA LYS A 14 19.72 -8.90 -19.36
C LYS A 14 19.88 -8.54 -17.88
N TRP A 15 19.83 -7.26 -17.54
CA TRP A 15 19.88 -6.79 -16.15
C TRP A 15 18.70 -7.29 -15.33
N PHE A 16 17.49 -7.16 -15.86
CA PHE A 16 16.29 -7.63 -15.17
C PHE A 16 16.32 -9.14 -14.91
N SER A 17 16.84 -9.92 -15.87
CA SER A 17 17.08 -11.35 -15.65
C SER A 17 18.12 -11.65 -14.57
N GLN A 18 19.14 -10.80 -14.37
CA GLN A 18 20.12 -10.96 -13.30
C GLN A 18 19.52 -10.59 -11.94
N ILE A 19 18.72 -9.52 -11.89
CA ILE A 19 17.97 -9.10 -10.71
C ILE A 19 17.04 -10.23 -10.26
N CYS A 20 16.23 -10.80 -11.16
CA CYS A 20 15.38 -11.96 -10.84
C CYS A 20 16.15 -13.18 -10.33
N ALA A 21 17.41 -13.37 -10.77
CA ALA A 21 18.21 -14.52 -10.39
C ALA A 21 18.83 -14.41 -8.98
N ILE A 22 18.81 -13.22 -8.38
CA ILE A 22 19.32 -12.96 -7.04
C ILE A 22 18.12 -12.67 -6.14
N PRO A 23 17.84 -13.49 -5.11
CA PRO A 23 16.76 -13.18 -4.17
C PRO A 23 17.00 -11.83 -3.49
N HIS A 24 16.01 -10.93 -3.55
CA HIS A 24 16.10 -9.56 -3.04
C HIS A 24 14.78 -9.07 -2.38
N PRO A 25 14.09 -9.87 -1.55
CA PRO A 25 12.91 -9.37 -0.86
C PRO A 25 13.31 -8.29 0.15
N SER A 26 12.35 -7.43 0.54
CA SER A 26 12.59 -6.40 1.57
C SER A 26 13.25 -6.97 2.82
N TYR A 27 14.23 -6.24 3.36
CA TYR A 27 15.17 -6.62 4.42
C TYR A 27 16.25 -7.67 4.06
N GLN A 28 16.35 -8.09 2.80
CA GLN A 28 17.36 -9.06 2.33
C GLN A 28 18.05 -8.63 1.03
N GLU A 29 18.26 -7.33 0.88
CA GLU A 29 18.84 -6.69 -0.30
C GLU A 29 20.36 -6.89 -0.39
N GLU A 30 21.01 -7.40 0.66
CA GLU A 30 22.47 -7.41 0.76
C GLU A 30 23.16 -8.18 -0.38
N GLN A 31 22.59 -9.29 -0.84
CA GLN A 31 23.18 -10.07 -1.93
C GLN A 31 23.16 -9.31 -3.26
N ILE A 32 22.03 -8.69 -3.61
CA ILE A 32 21.90 -7.89 -4.84
C ILE A 32 22.73 -6.61 -4.74
N ALA A 33 22.76 -5.99 -3.56
CA ALA A 33 23.53 -4.78 -3.30
C ALA A 33 25.03 -5.02 -3.51
N GLN A 34 25.58 -6.09 -2.93
CA GLN A 34 26.98 -6.46 -3.11
C GLN A 34 27.31 -6.79 -4.56
N PHE A 35 26.42 -7.50 -5.26
CA PHE A 35 26.58 -7.83 -6.67
C PHE A 35 26.70 -6.56 -7.53
N ILE A 36 25.79 -5.60 -7.35
CA ILE A 36 25.78 -4.34 -8.10
C ILE A 36 27.03 -3.50 -7.80
N VAL A 37 27.41 -3.35 -6.52
CA VAL A 37 28.62 -2.60 -6.14
C VAL A 37 29.89 -3.25 -6.71
N HIS A 38 29.99 -4.58 -6.67
CA HIS A 38 31.13 -5.29 -7.23
C HIS A 38 31.20 -5.12 -8.75
N TRP A 39 30.07 -5.26 -9.45
CA TRP A 39 29.98 -5.03 -10.88
C TRP A 39 30.41 -3.60 -11.25
N ALA A 40 29.89 -2.58 -10.56
CA ALA A 40 30.19 -1.18 -10.85
C ALA A 40 31.68 -0.88 -10.65
N LYS A 41 32.29 -1.37 -9.55
CA LYS A 41 33.74 -1.27 -9.33
C LYS A 41 34.54 -2.02 -10.37
N GLY A 42 34.08 -3.19 -10.82
CA GLY A 42 34.70 -3.95 -11.90
C GLY A 42 34.70 -3.21 -13.24
N LYS A 43 33.73 -2.33 -13.47
CA LYS A 43 33.67 -1.41 -14.61
C LYS A 43 34.50 -0.13 -14.42
N GLY A 44 35.10 0.06 -13.25
CA GLY A 44 35.87 1.25 -12.90
C GLY A 44 35.01 2.46 -12.49
N PHE A 45 33.72 2.27 -12.24
CA PHE A 45 32.86 3.33 -11.73
C PHE A 45 33.13 3.58 -10.25
N TYR A 46 32.90 4.82 -9.81
CA TYR A 46 32.74 5.10 -8.39
C TYR A 46 31.45 4.41 -7.93
N ALA A 47 31.54 3.64 -6.84
CA ALA A 47 30.41 2.97 -6.23
C ALA A 47 30.61 2.89 -4.71
N GLU A 48 29.68 3.47 -3.96
CA GLU A 48 29.71 3.57 -2.51
C GLU A 48 28.34 3.22 -1.92
N ARG A 49 28.34 2.81 -0.64
CA ARG A 49 27.14 2.66 0.17
C ARG A 49 27.12 3.67 1.31
N ASP A 50 25.95 4.21 1.62
CA ASP A 50 25.78 5.03 2.80
C ASP A 50 25.52 4.20 4.07
N GLU A 51 25.25 4.88 5.18
CA GLU A 51 25.07 4.28 6.50
C GLU A 51 23.85 3.36 6.59
N VAL A 52 22.81 3.61 5.80
CA VAL A 52 21.60 2.78 5.74
C VAL A 52 21.65 1.73 4.63
N GLY A 53 22.68 1.78 3.79
CA GLY A 53 23.00 0.75 2.81
C GLY A 53 22.57 1.08 1.39
N ASN A 54 22.04 2.28 1.13
CA ASN A 54 21.73 2.75 -0.23
C ASN A 54 23.00 2.72 -1.08
N ILE A 55 22.87 2.50 -2.38
CA ILE A 55 23.99 2.48 -3.32
C ILE A 55 23.99 3.75 -4.15
N LEU A 56 25.15 4.39 -4.26
CA LEU A 56 25.39 5.45 -5.23
C LEU A 56 26.50 5.05 -6.19
N ILE A 57 26.20 5.06 -7.49
CA ILE A 57 27.16 4.82 -8.57
C ILE A 57 27.30 6.10 -9.39
N ARG A 58 28.52 6.46 -9.79
CA ARG A 58 28.79 7.61 -10.67
C ARG A 58 29.45 7.19 -11.97
N LYS A 59 28.96 7.74 -13.07
CA LYS A 59 29.54 7.64 -14.41
C LYS A 59 29.74 9.05 -14.99
N PRO A 60 30.94 9.38 -15.51
CA PRO A 60 31.19 10.69 -16.12
C PRO A 60 30.31 10.89 -17.36
N ALA A 61 30.12 12.15 -17.76
CA ALA A 61 29.40 12.47 -18.99
C ALA A 61 30.02 11.79 -20.22
N THR A 62 29.20 11.49 -21.20
CA THR A 62 29.70 11.18 -22.55
C THR A 62 30.25 12.43 -23.22
N ALA A 63 31.12 12.25 -24.21
CA ALA A 63 31.74 13.36 -24.94
C ALA A 63 30.70 14.36 -25.47
N GLY A 64 30.87 15.64 -25.13
CA GLY A 64 29.96 16.73 -25.52
C GLY A 64 28.82 17.00 -24.55
N MET A 65 28.73 16.27 -23.43
CA MET A 65 27.72 16.43 -22.39
C MET A 65 28.31 16.89 -21.04
N GLU A 66 29.58 17.29 -20.99
CA GLU A 66 30.32 17.61 -19.76
C GLU A 66 29.76 18.83 -19.01
N ASP A 67 29.26 19.83 -19.74
CA ASP A 67 28.70 21.08 -19.19
C ASP A 67 27.17 20.99 -18.94
N HIS A 68 26.57 19.81 -19.11
CA HIS A 68 25.15 19.60 -18.87
C HIS A 68 24.86 19.29 -17.40
N VAL A 69 23.64 19.65 -16.98
CA VAL A 69 23.14 19.41 -15.62
C VAL A 69 23.26 17.93 -15.24
N PRO A 70 23.94 17.60 -14.13
CA PRO A 70 24.06 16.22 -13.65
C PRO A 70 22.71 15.62 -13.24
N VAL A 71 22.49 14.36 -13.58
CA VAL A 71 21.21 13.66 -13.40
C VAL A 71 21.39 12.41 -12.54
N ALA A 72 20.48 12.21 -11.58
CA ALA A 72 20.34 10.97 -10.82
C ALA A 72 19.18 10.15 -11.39
N LEU A 73 19.44 8.88 -11.71
CA LEU A 73 18.38 7.88 -11.90
C LEU A 73 18.18 7.14 -10.58
N GLN A 74 16.94 7.07 -10.11
CA GLN A 74 16.64 6.42 -8.84
C GLN A 74 15.65 5.27 -8.99
N ALA A 75 15.95 4.17 -8.31
CA ALA A 75 15.16 2.96 -8.18
C ALA A 75 15.34 2.40 -6.76
N HIS A 76 14.44 1.52 -6.31
CA HIS A 76 14.63 0.78 -5.05
C HIS A 76 15.15 -0.65 -5.31
N LEU A 77 15.83 -1.22 -4.30
CA LEU A 77 16.53 -2.50 -4.41
C LEU A 77 15.64 -3.70 -4.12
N ASP A 78 14.62 -3.52 -3.28
CA ASP A 78 13.82 -4.60 -2.75
C ASP A 78 12.61 -4.94 -3.62
N MET A 79 11.94 -6.04 -3.25
CA MET A 79 10.66 -6.42 -3.82
C MET A 79 9.74 -7.00 -2.75
N VAL A 80 8.43 -6.90 -2.97
CA VAL A 80 7.42 -7.51 -2.10
C VAL A 80 7.43 -9.04 -2.21
N PRO A 81 7.62 -9.80 -1.12
CA PRO A 81 7.62 -11.27 -1.14
C PRO A 81 6.21 -11.85 -0.96
N GLN A 82 5.43 -11.99 -2.05
CA GLN A 82 4.09 -12.61 -2.02
C GLN A 82 3.98 -13.76 -3.00
N ALA A 83 3.50 -14.91 -2.53
CA ALA A 83 3.31 -16.11 -3.34
C ALA A 83 1.85 -16.56 -3.34
N ASN A 84 1.44 -17.19 -4.44
CA ASN A 84 0.13 -17.83 -4.56
C ASN A 84 0.03 -19.00 -3.56
N GLU A 85 -1.17 -19.21 -3.03
CA GLU A 85 -1.47 -20.35 -2.16
C GLU A 85 -1.04 -21.68 -2.82
N GLY A 86 -0.29 -22.50 -2.09
CA GLY A 86 0.25 -23.77 -2.58
C GLY A 86 1.56 -23.68 -3.36
N THR A 87 2.09 -22.48 -3.65
CA THR A 87 3.42 -22.33 -4.25
C THR A 87 4.51 -22.50 -3.19
N GLN A 88 5.44 -23.44 -3.40
CA GLN A 88 6.63 -23.59 -2.56
C GLN A 88 7.76 -22.72 -3.11
N HIS A 89 7.98 -21.56 -2.47
CA HIS A 89 9.05 -20.62 -2.82
C HIS A 89 9.61 -19.97 -1.56
N ASP A 90 10.90 -20.14 -1.29
CA ASP A 90 11.63 -19.48 -0.21
C ASP A 90 12.28 -18.20 -0.75
N PHE A 91 11.63 -17.04 -0.60
CA PHE A 91 12.12 -15.75 -1.07
C PHE A 91 13.51 -15.36 -0.55
N LYS A 92 14.02 -16.04 0.50
CA LYS A 92 15.38 -15.79 1.02
C LYS A 92 16.47 -16.47 0.20
N LYS A 93 16.11 -17.43 -0.66
CA LYS A 93 17.05 -18.35 -1.31
C LYS A 93 16.74 -18.62 -2.77
N ASP A 94 15.46 -18.73 -3.09
CA ASP A 94 15.01 -19.16 -4.39
C ASP A 94 14.95 -17.96 -5.35
N PRO A 95 15.50 -18.09 -6.58
CA PRO A 95 15.40 -17.03 -7.57
C PRO A 95 13.97 -16.91 -8.11
N ILE A 96 13.61 -15.71 -8.55
CA ILE A 96 12.37 -15.48 -9.30
C ILE A 96 12.49 -16.14 -10.67
N GLN A 97 11.41 -16.80 -11.09
CA GLN A 97 11.32 -17.50 -12.38
C GLN A 97 10.44 -16.70 -13.35
N PRO A 98 10.98 -15.69 -14.04
CA PRO A 98 10.23 -14.92 -15.03
C PRO A 98 9.97 -15.76 -16.28
N TYR A 99 8.81 -15.57 -16.90
CA TYR A 99 8.43 -16.15 -18.19
C TYR A 99 7.61 -15.16 -19.02
N ILE A 100 7.61 -15.36 -20.34
CA ILE A 100 6.83 -14.57 -21.28
C ILE A 100 5.43 -15.18 -21.43
N ASP A 101 4.40 -14.36 -21.30
CA ASP A 101 2.98 -14.71 -21.46
C ASP A 101 2.31 -13.71 -22.41
N GLY A 102 2.40 -14.00 -23.71
CA GLY A 102 1.92 -13.10 -24.76
C GLY A 102 2.70 -11.78 -24.76
N GLU A 103 2.00 -10.68 -24.47
CA GLU A 103 2.57 -9.32 -24.38
C GLU A 103 3.14 -9.01 -22.98
N TRP A 104 3.03 -9.93 -22.03
CA TRP A 104 3.38 -9.72 -20.62
C TRP A 104 4.58 -10.57 -20.20
N VAL A 105 5.31 -10.09 -19.19
CA VAL A 105 6.26 -10.90 -18.42
C VAL A 105 5.67 -11.11 -17.04
N LYS A 106 5.71 -12.36 -16.54
CA LYS A 106 5.16 -12.76 -15.25
C LYS A 106 6.13 -13.67 -14.50
N ALA A 107 5.95 -13.83 -13.20
CA ALA A 107 6.66 -14.82 -12.41
C ALA A 107 5.78 -16.05 -12.11
N ARG A 108 6.41 -17.22 -11.96
CA ARG A 108 5.68 -18.46 -11.67
C ARG A 108 5.24 -18.52 -10.20
N GLY A 109 3.95 -18.29 -9.96
CA GLY A 109 3.33 -18.49 -8.65
C GLY A 109 3.73 -17.49 -7.57
N THR A 110 4.39 -16.40 -7.95
CA THR A 110 4.96 -15.40 -7.04
C THR A 110 4.95 -14.02 -7.67
N THR A 111 5.20 -12.98 -6.88
CA THR A 111 5.49 -11.62 -7.35
C THR A 111 6.72 -11.61 -8.25
N LEU A 112 6.71 -10.75 -9.27
CA LEU A 112 7.78 -10.68 -10.26
C LEU A 112 8.95 -9.78 -9.82
N GLY A 113 8.70 -8.78 -8.98
CA GLY A 113 9.69 -7.73 -8.69
C GLY A 113 9.95 -6.82 -9.89
N ALA A 114 8.94 -6.62 -10.76
CA ALA A 114 9.03 -5.64 -11.85
C ALA A 114 9.07 -4.20 -11.28
N ASP A 115 8.29 -3.97 -10.23
CA ASP A 115 8.45 -2.87 -9.29
C ASP A 115 9.51 -3.27 -8.22
N ASN A 116 10.66 -2.58 -8.11
CA ASN A 116 11.23 -1.61 -9.06
C ASN A 116 12.35 -2.20 -9.93
N GLY A 117 12.36 -3.53 -10.10
CA GLY A 117 13.40 -4.22 -10.86
C GLY A 117 13.53 -3.76 -12.32
N ILE A 118 12.46 -3.32 -13.00
CA ILE A 118 12.54 -2.76 -14.36
C ILE A 118 13.19 -1.36 -14.34
N GLY A 119 12.82 -0.50 -13.39
CA GLY A 119 13.44 0.81 -13.18
C GLY A 119 14.93 0.68 -12.88
N MET A 120 15.28 -0.16 -11.90
CA MET A 120 16.66 -0.51 -11.56
C MET A 120 17.43 -1.09 -12.75
N ALA A 121 16.85 -2.05 -13.49
CA ALA A 121 17.48 -2.62 -14.67
C ALA A 121 17.76 -1.58 -15.77
N SER A 122 16.86 -0.60 -15.93
CA SER A 122 17.04 0.48 -16.89
C SER A 122 18.22 1.40 -16.51
N ALA A 123 18.34 1.77 -15.23
CA ALA A 123 19.44 2.61 -14.74
C ALA A 123 20.80 1.89 -14.88
N LEU A 124 20.85 0.60 -14.54
CA LEU A 124 22.05 -0.23 -14.72
C LEU A 124 22.40 -0.44 -16.20
N ALA A 125 21.39 -0.53 -17.09
CA ALA A 125 21.61 -0.60 -18.53
C ALA A 125 22.21 0.70 -19.09
N VAL A 126 21.76 1.87 -18.62
CA VAL A 126 22.36 3.17 -19.01
C VAL A 126 23.82 3.26 -18.53
N LEU A 127 24.12 2.79 -17.32
CA LEU A 127 25.49 2.69 -16.83
C LEU A 127 26.34 1.75 -17.71
N ASP A 128 25.82 0.57 -18.08
CA ASP A 128 26.53 -0.44 -18.88
C ASP A 128 26.63 -0.09 -20.38
N SER A 129 25.86 0.87 -20.88
CA SER A 129 25.89 1.29 -22.28
C SER A 129 27.16 2.07 -22.61
N GLU A 130 27.69 1.84 -23.82
CA GLU A 130 28.84 2.58 -24.38
C GLU A 130 28.41 3.60 -25.44
N ASP A 131 27.14 3.57 -25.85
CA ASP A 131 26.59 4.28 -27.01
C ASP A 131 25.43 5.24 -26.66
N LEU A 132 24.94 5.23 -25.42
CA LEU A 132 23.94 6.18 -24.94
C LEU A 132 24.60 7.50 -24.52
N VAL A 133 24.13 8.60 -25.11
CA VAL A 133 24.59 9.95 -24.78
C VAL A 133 23.92 10.42 -23.48
N HIS A 134 24.72 10.87 -22.51
CA HIS A 134 24.22 11.30 -21.20
C HIS A 134 25.12 12.35 -20.53
N PRO A 135 24.56 13.23 -19.67
CA PRO A 135 25.32 14.14 -18.80
C PRO A 135 26.07 13.38 -17.70
N PRO A 136 26.78 14.04 -16.77
CA PRO A 136 27.28 13.37 -15.57
C PRO A 136 26.13 12.64 -14.87
N LEU A 137 26.32 11.34 -14.61
CA LEU A 137 25.24 10.46 -14.22
C LEU A 137 25.51 9.89 -12.82
N GLU A 138 24.51 10.00 -11.96
CA GLU A 138 24.40 9.24 -10.72
C GLU A 138 23.29 8.18 -10.85
N VAL A 139 23.51 7.00 -10.27
CA VAL A 139 22.45 6.03 -10.04
C VAL A 139 22.35 5.80 -8.55
N LEU A 140 21.19 6.13 -7.98
CA LEU A 140 20.85 5.92 -6.58
C LEU A 140 19.93 4.71 -6.49
N LEU A 141 20.34 3.67 -5.76
CA LEU A 141 19.50 2.50 -5.47
C LEU A 141 19.19 2.49 -3.97
N THR A 142 17.93 2.70 -3.62
CA THR A 142 17.50 2.84 -2.22
C THR A 142 17.14 1.51 -1.58
N MET A 143 17.36 1.41 -0.27
CA MET A 143 17.00 0.24 0.54
C MET A 143 15.54 0.29 1.01
N THR A 144 14.89 -0.86 1.08
CA THR A 144 13.69 -1.11 1.89
C THR A 144 12.56 -0.09 1.65
N GLU A 145 12.14 0.10 0.39
CA GLU A 145 11.00 0.96 0.05
C GLU A 145 9.71 0.35 0.65
N GLU A 146 9.47 -0.92 0.33
CA GLU A 146 8.19 -1.60 0.53
C GLU A 146 7.86 -1.84 2.02
N ALA A 147 8.87 -1.74 2.88
CA ALA A 147 8.76 -1.90 4.32
C ALA A 147 9.03 -0.61 5.11
N GLY A 148 8.73 0.54 4.52
CA GLY A 148 8.69 1.83 5.24
C GLY A 148 9.74 2.83 4.79
N MET A 149 10.24 2.71 3.56
CA MET A 149 11.14 3.67 2.93
C MET A 149 12.40 3.96 3.74
N GLU A 150 12.96 2.95 4.42
CA GLU A 150 14.06 3.14 5.37
C GLU A 150 15.31 3.74 4.69
N GLY A 151 15.60 3.30 3.46
CA GLY A 151 16.69 3.85 2.65
C GLY A 151 16.47 5.31 2.27
N ALA A 152 15.26 5.68 1.85
CA ALA A 152 14.95 7.06 1.49
C ALA A 152 15.00 8.00 2.71
N ILE A 153 14.49 7.55 3.87
CA ILE A 153 14.52 8.31 5.13
C ILE A 153 15.96 8.49 5.62
N GLY A 154 16.80 7.47 5.47
CA GLY A 154 18.17 7.43 5.95
C GLY A 154 19.23 7.94 4.97
N LEU A 155 18.83 8.42 3.78
CA LEU A 155 19.75 8.82 2.73
C LEU A 155 20.75 9.87 3.23
N ARG A 156 22.05 9.62 3.01
CA ARG A 156 23.11 10.53 3.44
C ARG A 156 22.94 11.93 2.80
N PRO A 157 22.82 13.00 3.61
CA PRO A 157 22.70 14.35 3.08
C PRO A 157 24.01 14.82 2.44
N ASN A 158 23.91 15.69 1.43
CA ASN A 158 25.05 16.23 0.67
C ASN A 158 25.89 15.15 -0.02
N TRP A 159 25.30 13.98 -0.30
CA TRP A 159 25.98 12.88 -0.98
C TRP A 159 25.81 12.94 -2.50
N LEU A 160 24.58 13.15 -2.98
CA LEU A 160 24.26 13.36 -4.39
C LEU A 160 24.85 14.70 -4.88
N GLN A 161 25.33 14.69 -6.12
CA GLN A 161 25.78 15.87 -6.85
C GLN A 161 24.78 16.28 -7.94
N SER A 162 23.83 15.40 -8.25
CA SER A 162 22.79 15.63 -9.24
C SER A 162 21.83 16.72 -8.83
N GLU A 163 21.51 17.60 -9.78
CA GLU A 163 20.52 18.67 -9.60
C GLU A 163 19.12 18.24 -10.05
N VAL A 164 19.04 17.14 -10.80
CA VAL A 164 17.80 16.53 -11.28
C VAL A 164 17.76 15.07 -10.88
N MET A 165 16.59 14.59 -10.45
CA MET A 165 16.33 13.18 -10.20
C MET A 165 15.19 12.68 -11.08
N VAL A 166 15.38 11.51 -11.67
CA VAL A 166 14.33 10.74 -12.35
C VAL A 166 14.11 9.48 -11.53
N ASN A 167 13.04 9.48 -10.74
CA ASN A 167 12.53 8.28 -10.10
C ASN A 167 11.87 7.39 -11.17
N THR A 168 12.08 6.09 -11.08
CA THR A 168 11.63 5.11 -12.08
C THR A 168 10.52 4.20 -11.56
N ASP A 169 9.75 4.67 -10.58
CA ASP A 169 8.80 3.90 -9.78
C ASP A 169 7.33 4.16 -10.15
N THR A 170 7.10 4.84 -11.27
CA THR A 170 5.77 4.96 -11.87
C THR A 170 5.47 3.71 -12.71
N GLU A 171 4.30 3.10 -12.49
CA GLU A 171 3.92 1.83 -13.12
C GLU A 171 3.09 1.97 -14.41
N GLU A 172 2.68 3.19 -14.78
CA GLU A 172 1.78 3.43 -15.92
C GLU A 172 2.49 4.11 -17.09
N ASN A 173 2.39 3.51 -18.28
CA ASN A 173 2.97 4.09 -19.49
C ASN A 173 2.15 5.31 -19.97
N GLY A 174 2.86 6.39 -20.30
CA GLY A 174 2.26 7.65 -20.74
C GLY A 174 1.88 8.56 -19.57
N GLU A 175 2.25 8.21 -18.34
CA GLU A 175 1.98 9.01 -17.15
C GLU A 175 3.28 9.53 -16.54
N ILE A 176 3.25 10.77 -16.05
CA ILE A 176 4.37 11.44 -15.40
C ILE A 176 3.89 11.88 -14.03
N TYR A 177 4.46 11.30 -12.97
CA TYR A 177 4.17 11.73 -11.61
C TYR A 177 5.10 12.85 -11.18
N ILE A 178 4.50 13.91 -10.66
CA ILE A 178 5.19 15.10 -10.17
C ILE A 178 4.90 15.38 -8.69
N GLY A 179 4.15 14.49 -8.04
CA GLY A 179 3.81 14.58 -6.63
C GLY A 179 3.18 13.29 -6.14
N CYS A 180 3.25 13.08 -4.83
CA CYS A 180 2.68 11.92 -4.16
C CYS A 180 2.19 12.26 -2.74
N ALA A 181 1.34 11.41 -2.18
CA ALA A 181 0.80 11.59 -0.84
C ALA A 181 1.78 11.08 0.22
N GLY A 182 2.07 11.90 1.23
CA GLY A 182 2.70 11.43 2.45
C GLY A 182 1.74 10.54 3.23
N GLY A 183 2.25 9.82 4.22
CA GLY A 183 1.43 8.91 5.01
C GLY A 183 1.90 8.74 6.44
N GLU A 184 0.99 8.24 7.28
CA GLU A 184 1.24 7.98 8.69
C GLU A 184 0.32 6.86 9.17
N ASN A 185 0.85 5.91 9.94
CA ASN A 185 0.01 4.90 10.57
C ASN A 185 -0.69 5.51 11.78
N ALA A 186 -1.97 5.19 11.96
CA ALA A 186 -2.72 5.44 13.18
C ALA A 186 -3.25 4.11 13.73
N ASN A 187 -2.77 3.72 14.90
CA ASN A 187 -3.11 2.47 15.56
C ASN A 187 -4.05 2.76 16.74
N ILE A 188 -5.34 2.41 16.57
CA ILE A 188 -6.35 2.59 17.60
C ILE A 188 -6.41 1.35 18.48
N SER A 189 -6.53 1.53 19.80
CA SER A 189 -6.67 0.46 20.78
C SER A 189 -7.83 0.77 21.73
N LEU A 190 -8.80 -0.14 21.84
CA LEU A 190 -9.91 -0.07 22.80
C LEU A 190 -9.82 -1.26 23.77
N GLU A 191 -9.68 -0.98 25.06
CA GLU A 191 -9.63 -2.01 26.11
C GLU A 191 -10.96 -2.79 26.19
N ILE A 192 -10.85 -4.11 26.38
CA ILE A 192 -11.96 -5.03 26.48
C ILE A 192 -12.21 -5.39 27.94
N GLU A 193 -13.33 -4.93 28.49
CA GLU A 193 -13.91 -5.55 29.68
C GLU A 193 -14.62 -6.85 29.26
N ARG A 194 -14.18 -8.01 29.77
CA ARG A 194 -14.80 -9.33 29.53
C ARG A 194 -15.72 -9.76 30.68
N LYS A 195 -16.76 -10.52 30.35
CA LYS A 195 -17.69 -11.17 31.30
C LYS A 195 -17.87 -12.64 30.93
N LEU A 196 -18.23 -13.46 31.91
CA LEU A 196 -18.61 -14.85 31.68
C LEU A 196 -19.78 -14.90 30.68
N ASN A 197 -19.69 -15.79 29.71
CA ASN A 197 -20.72 -15.96 28.70
C ASN A 197 -21.91 -16.75 29.25
N THR A 198 -23.00 -16.07 29.57
CA THR A 198 -24.26 -16.69 30.02
C THR A 198 -25.33 -16.69 28.93
N PHE A 199 -25.00 -16.27 27.70
CA PHE A 199 -25.97 -16.20 26.61
C PHE A 199 -26.30 -17.59 26.06
N GLU A 200 -27.47 -17.80 25.48
CA GLU A 200 -27.86 -19.12 24.95
C GLU A 200 -27.23 -19.43 23.58
N HIS A 201 -27.13 -18.44 22.70
CA HIS A 201 -26.71 -18.60 21.31
C HIS A 201 -25.39 -17.87 21.00
N SER A 202 -24.66 -18.39 20.00
CA SER A 202 -23.44 -17.78 19.45
C SER A 202 -23.43 -17.94 17.93
N TYR A 203 -23.42 -16.81 17.23
CA TYR A 203 -23.41 -16.78 15.77
C TYR A 203 -22.35 -15.82 15.25
N GLN A 204 -21.62 -16.24 14.23
CA GLN A 204 -20.72 -15.38 13.49
C GLN A 204 -21.45 -14.80 12.27
N LEU A 205 -21.49 -13.48 12.21
CA LEU A 205 -21.82 -12.72 11.02
C LEU A 205 -20.54 -12.54 10.19
N VAL A 206 -20.61 -12.96 8.94
CA VAL A 206 -19.51 -12.97 7.99
C VAL A 206 -19.87 -12.10 6.80
N LEU A 207 -19.09 -11.06 6.56
CA LEU A 207 -19.13 -10.26 5.34
C LEU A 207 -17.95 -10.63 4.45
N LYS A 208 -18.23 -11.02 3.21
CA LYS A 208 -17.23 -11.36 2.19
C LYS A 208 -17.63 -10.88 0.81
N GLY A 209 -16.68 -11.01 -0.13
CA GLY A 209 -16.92 -10.80 -1.55
C GLY A 209 -16.77 -9.36 -2.01
N LEU A 210 -16.28 -8.47 -1.14
CA LEU A 210 -15.94 -7.11 -1.56
C LEU A 210 -14.66 -7.12 -2.41
N SER A 211 -14.56 -6.14 -3.28
CA SER A 211 -13.51 -6.01 -4.29
C SER A 211 -12.13 -5.76 -3.66
N GLY A 212 -12.08 -4.96 -2.59
CA GLY A 212 -10.83 -4.53 -1.96
C GLY A 212 -10.06 -3.54 -2.82
N GLY A 213 -8.75 -3.44 -2.67
CA GLY A 213 -7.93 -2.51 -3.46
C GLY A 213 -6.80 -1.89 -2.67
N HIS A 214 -5.97 -1.09 -3.34
CA HIS A 214 -4.93 -0.30 -2.67
C HIS A 214 -5.57 0.92 -1.98
N SER A 215 -5.30 1.12 -0.69
CA SER A 215 -5.91 2.17 0.12
C SER A 215 -5.46 3.60 -0.24
N GLY A 216 -4.49 3.73 -1.14
CA GLY A 216 -4.12 4.97 -1.80
C GLY A 216 -4.76 5.09 -3.19
N GLY A 217 -4.26 4.29 -4.13
CA GLY A 217 -4.64 4.35 -5.55
C GLY A 217 -6.12 4.12 -5.81
N ASP A 218 -6.80 3.24 -5.06
CA ASP A 218 -8.22 2.94 -5.25
C ASP A 218 -9.15 3.75 -4.33
N ILE A 219 -8.64 4.61 -3.44
CA ILE A 219 -9.46 5.25 -2.40
C ILE A 219 -10.50 6.25 -2.95
N HIS A 220 -10.25 6.76 -4.15
CA HIS A 220 -11.14 7.67 -4.87
C HIS A 220 -12.37 6.95 -5.45
N THR A 221 -12.33 5.63 -5.54
CA THR A 221 -13.40 4.82 -6.12
C THR A 221 -14.58 4.64 -5.15
N GLY A 222 -15.68 4.07 -5.64
CA GLY A 222 -16.84 3.72 -4.82
C GLY A 222 -16.71 2.41 -4.03
N ARG A 223 -15.50 1.82 -3.94
CA ARG A 223 -15.30 0.52 -3.28
C ARG A 223 -15.58 0.61 -1.79
N ALA A 224 -16.18 -0.44 -1.24
CA ALA A 224 -16.58 -0.48 0.16
C ALA A 224 -15.48 -1.06 1.06
N ASN A 225 -15.45 -0.63 2.31
CA ASN A 225 -14.57 -1.18 3.35
C ASN A 225 -15.37 -2.17 4.21
N ALA A 226 -14.99 -3.45 4.21
CA ALA A 226 -15.73 -4.50 4.92
C ALA A 226 -15.88 -4.24 6.43
N ILE A 227 -14.85 -3.68 7.08
CA ILE A 227 -14.90 -3.36 8.52
C ILE A 227 -15.97 -2.30 8.78
N LYS A 228 -15.99 -1.25 7.96
CA LYS A 228 -16.97 -0.15 8.07
C LYS A 228 -18.40 -0.61 7.77
N VAL A 229 -18.58 -1.46 6.76
CA VAL A 229 -19.90 -2.01 6.42
C VAL A 229 -20.43 -2.90 7.54
N LEU A 230 -19.58 -3.74 8.13
CA LEU A 230 -19.96 -4.56 9.29
C LEU A 230 -20.30 -3.71 10.52
N ALA A 231 -19.52 -2.66 10.78
CA ALA A 231 -19.82 -1.72 11.88
C ALA A 231 -21.15 -0.97 11.66
N ARG A 232 -21.46 -0.59 10.41
CA ARG A 232 -22.75 0.01 10.02
C ARG A 232 -23.91 -0.94 10.30
N PHE A 233 -23.78 -2.23 9.97
CA PHE A 233 -24.78 -3.24 10.31
C PHE A 233 -25.03 -3.30 11.82
N LEU A 234 -23.95 -3.48 12.61
CA LEU A 234 -24.06 -3.63 14.06
C LEU A 234 -24.65 -2.38 14.72
N ALA A 235 -24.26 -1.18 14.27
CA ALA A 235 -24.81 0.07 14.79
C ALA A 235 -26.30 0.19 14.49
N ARG A 236 -26.72 -0.15 13.25
CA ARG A 236 -28.12 -0.16 12.86
C ARG A 236 -28.91 -1.18 13.67
N LEU A 237 -28.39 -2.40 13.86
CA LEU A 237 -29.04 -3.42 14.67
C LEU A 237 -29.31 -2.93 16.10
N THR A 238 -28.32 -2.30 16.75
CA THR A 238 -28.49 -1.74 18.10
C THR A 238 -29.52 -0.61 18.15
N GLN A 239 -29.64 0.19 17.08
CA GLN A 239 -30.52 1.37 17.03
C GLN A 239 -31.96 1.03 16.65
N ASP A 240 -32.14 0.18 15.64
CA ASP A 240 -33.44 -0.17 15.07
C ASP A 240 -34.12 -1.31 15.86
N GLU A 241 -33.33 -2.21 16.46
CA GLU A 241 -33.81 -3.36 17.24
C GLU A 241 -33.38 -3.29 18.72
N PRO A 242 -33.78 -2.26 19.49
CA PRO A 242 -33.32 -2.06 20.86
C PRO A 242 -33.74 -3.20 21.82
N GLN A 243 -34.71 -4.03 21.43
CA GLN A 243 -35.14 -5.20 22.19
C GLN A 243 -34.21 -6.41 21.98
N PHE A 244 -33.44 -6.44 20.88
CA PHE A 244 -32.49 -7.49 20.59
C PHE A 244 -31.20 -7.29 21.42
N GLN A 245 -31.14 -7.95 22.57
CA GLN A 245 -30.01 -7.85 23.49
C GLN A 245 -28.91 -8.84 23.11
N PHE A 246 -27.74 -8.31 22.73
CA PHE A 246 -26.57 -9.13 22.36
C PHE A 246 -25.27 -8.53 22.91
N SER A 247 -24.23 -9.36 22.97
CA SER A 247 -22.83 -8.94 23.21
C SER A 247 -21.96 -9.43 22.07
N LEU A 248 -20.83 -8.76 21.82
CA LEU A 248 -19.79 -9.29 20.95
C LEU A 248 -18.84 -10.21 21.75
N SER A 249 -18.36 -11.29 21.13
CA SER A 249 -17.22 -12.07 21.66
C SER A 249 -15.94 -11.81 20.87
N GLU A 250 -16.07 -11.39 19.61
CA GLU A 250 -14.98 -11.09 18.70
C GLU A 250 -15.45 -10.14 17.58
N ILE A 251 -14.57 -9.24 17.15
CA ILE A 251 -14.71 -8.53 15.88
C ILE A 251 -13.34 -8.41 15.18
N ARG A 252 -13.29 -8.69 13.88
CA ARG A 252 -12.06 -8.63 13.08
C ARG A 252 -12.34 -8.40 11.60
N GLY A 253 -11.34 -7.98 10.85
CA GLY A 253 -11.44 -7.82 9.41
C GLY A 253 -10.17 -7.28 8.78
N GLY A 254 -10.07 -7.44 7.46
CA GLY A 254 -8.89 -7.03 6.70
C GLY A 254 -7.64 -7.86 7.00
N SER A 255 -6.56 -7.54 6.30
CA SER A 255 -5.32 -8.35 6.29
C SER A 255 -4.06 -7.48 6.35
N VAL A 256 -3.98 -6.45 5.49
CA VAL A 256 -2.82 -5.57 5.35
C VAL A 256 -3.28 -4.11 5.44
N ARG A 257 -2.46 -3.24 6.06
CA ARG A 257 -2.82 -1.84 6.37
C ARG A 257 -3.10 -0.98 5.14
N ASN A 258 -2.39 -1.22 4.04
CA ASN A 258 -2.50 -0.47 2.78
C ASN A 258 -3.54 -1.09 1.82
N ALA A 259 -4.36 -2.04 2.29
CA ALA A 259 -5.42 -2.65 1.50
C ALA A 259 -6.80 -2.25 2.04
N ILE A 260 -7.74 -1.98 1.12
CA ILE A 260 -9.15 -1.84 1.44
C ILE A 260 -9.68 -3.24 1.84
N PRO A 261 -10.23 -3.43 3.06
CA PRO A 261 -10.66 -4.73 3.55
C PRO A 261 -11.78 -5.34 2.72
N ARG A 262 -11.58 -6.60 2.33
CA ARG A 262 -12.53 -7.41 1.53
C ARG A 262 -13.48 -8.25 2.38
N GLU A 263 -13.04 -8.59 3.58
CA GLU A 263 -13.74 -9.48 4.50
C GLU A 263 -13.71 -8.93 5.92
N ALA A 264 -14.81 -9.11 6.65
CA ALA A 264 -14.93 -8.78 8.05
C ALA A 264 -15.90 -9.75 8.76
N PHE A 265 -15.68 -9.92 10.06
CA PHE A 265 -16.34 -10.94 10.88
C PHE A 265 -16.69 -10.35 12.24
N ALA A 266 -17.89 -10.63 12.73
CA ALA A 266 -18.30 -10.33 14.10
C ALA A 266 -18.98 -11.56 14.69
N THR A 267 -18.59 -11.94 15.90
CA THR A 267 -19.24 -13.04 16.62
C THR A 267 -20.15 -12.44 17.70
N LEU A 268 -21.45 -12.68 17.56
CA LEU A 268 -22.50 -12.17 18.43
C LEU A 268 -23.02 -13.29 19.31
N VAL A 269 -23.23 -12.99 20.59
CA VAL A 269 -23.93 -13.86 21.55
C VAL A 269 -25.21 -13.19 22.03
N PHE A 270 -26.29 -13.96 22.15
CA PHE A 270 -27.63 -13.45 22.51
C PHE A 270 -28.50 -14.59 23.07
N ASN A 271 -29.61 -14.24 23.74
CA ASN A 271 -30.52 -15.23 24.33
C ASN A 271 -31.68 -15.57 23.38
N GLU A 272 -32.34 -14.56 22.83
CA GLU A 272 -33.54 -14.71 22.03
C GLU A 272 -33.44 -13.87 20.75
N GLY A 273 -34.29 -14.14 19.75
CA GLY A 273 -34.37 -13.31 18.55
C GLY A 273 -33.43 -13.73 17.41
N LEU A 274 -33.14 -15.02 17.25
CA LEU A 274 -32.38 -15.51 16.08
C LEU A 274 -33.04 -15.10 14.75
N ASP A 275 -34.37 -15.17 14.67
CA ASP A 275 -35.09 -14.78 13.46
C ASP A 275 -35.05 -13.26 13.24
N THR A 276 -35.05 -12.46 14.32
CA THR A 276 -34.79 -11.01 14.25
C THR A 276 -33.42 -10.74 13.65
N LEU A 277 -32.37 -11.42 14.13
CA LEU A 277 -31.02 -11.26 13.59
C LEU A 277 -30.94 -11.68 12.11
N LYS A 278 -31.55 -12.81 11.73
CA LYS A 278 -31.59 -13.28 10.33
C LYS A 278 -32.28 -12.28 9.42
N ASN A 279 -33.44 -11.77 9.83
CA ASN A 279 -34.20 -10.78 9.05
C ASN A 279 -33.40 -9.49 8.92
N ALA A 280 -32.82 -8.98 10.01
CA ALA A 280 -31.99 -7.78 9.99
C ALA A 280 -30.79 -7.93 9.03
N VAL A 281 -30.14 -9.10 9.00
CA VAL A 281 -29.04 -9.39 8.06
C VAL A 281 -29.54 -9.40 6.61
N GLN A 282 -30.65 -10.08 6.32
CA GLN A 282 -31.22 -10.17 4.97
C GLN A 282 -31.68 -8.82 4.43
N ASP A 283 -32.33 -8.02 5.28
CA ASP A 283 -32.78 -6.68 4.95
C ASP A 283 -31.59 -5.76 4.67
N PHE A 284 -30.56 -5.81 5.52
CA PHE A 284 -29.35 -5.01 5.33
C PHE A 284 -28.54 -5.41 4.10
N GLU A 285 -28.43 -6.72 3.82
CA GLU A 285 -27.80 -7.22 2.60
C GLU A 285 -28.54 -6.72 1.35
N SER A 286 -29.87 -6.73 1.37
CA SER A 286 -30.70 -6.22 0.27
C SER A 286 -30.48 -4.73 0.03
N VAL A 287 -30.39 -3.93 1.11
CA VAL A 287 -30.04 -2.50 1.04
C VAL A 287 -28.67 -2.30 0.40
N LEU A 288 -27.65 -3.03 0.85
CA LEU A 288 -26.29 -2.86 0.32
C LEU A 288 -26.13 -3.34 -1.12
N LYS A 289 -26.80 -4.44 -1.51
CA LYS A 289 -26.82 -4.89 -2.91
C LYS A 289 -27.48 -3.87 -3.82
N HIS A 290 -28.42 -3.07 -3.31
CA HIS A 290 -28.98 -1.94 -4.05
C HIS A 290 -28.00 -0.76 -4.10
N GLU A 291 -27.47 -0.31 -2.96
CA GLU A 291 -26.56 0.84 -2.86
C GLU A 291 -25.26 0.63 -3.66
N LEU A 292 -24.69 -0.57 -3.60
CA LEU A 292 -23.37 -0.90 -4.13
C LEU A 292 -23.42 -1.81 -5.36
N ALA A 293 -24.58 -1.98 -5.99
CA ALA A 293 -24.83 -2.94 -7.08
C ALA A 293 -23.75 -2.95 -8.18
N LYS A 294 -23.26 -1.77 -8.54
CA LYS A 294 -22.26 -1.60 -9.60
C LYS A 294 -20.83 -1.89 -9.16
N VAL A 295 -20.50 -1.62 -7.90
CA VAL A 295 -19.11 -1.63 -7.41
C VAL A 295 -18.80 -2.89 -6.61
N GLU A 296 -19.78 -3.46 -5.91
CA GLU A 296 -19.61 -4.66 -5.07
C GLU A 296 -20.61 -5.76 -5.46
N PRO A 297 -20.57 -6.27 -6.71
CA PRO A 297 -21.56 -7.23 -7.21
C PRO A 297 -21.52 -8.59 -6.48
N ASN A 298 -20.40 -8.92 -5.83
CA ASN A 298 -20.18 -10.20 -5.16
C ASN A 298 -20.35 -10.10 -3.63
N LEU A 299 -20.82 -8.96 -3.10
CA LEU A 299 -21.02 -8.80 -1.66
C LEU A 299 -22.04 -9.82 -1.14
N THR A 300 -21.64 -10.53 -0.08
CA THR A 300 -22.51 -11.51 0.60
C THR A 300 -22.38 -11.42 2.11
N PHE A 301 -23.50 -11.56 2.80
CA PHE A 301 -23.53 -11.85 4.22
C PHE A 301 -23.87 -13.32 4.46
N THR A 302 -23.19 -13.94 5.43
CA THR A 302 -23.61 -15.25 5.96
C THR A 302 -23.65 -15.21 7.47
N LEU A 303 -24.61 -15.92 8.06
CA LEU A 303 -24.76 -16.06 9.49
C LEU A 303 -24.60 -17.54 9.85
N GLN A 304 -23.63 -17.85 10.70
CA GLN A 304 -23.23 -19.23 10.98
C GLN A 304 -23.19 -19.48 12.49
N SER A 305 -23.75 -20.59 12.95
CA SER A 305 -23.62 -20.99 14.36
C SER A 305 -22.16 -21.35 14.63
N VAL A 306 -21.62 -20.86 15.74
CA VAL A 306 -20.24 -21.15 16.16
C VAL A 306 -20.23 -21.59 17.62
N GLU A 307 -19.09 -22.16 18.06
CA GLU A 307 -18.91 -22.53 19.46
C GLU A 307 -19.02 -21.29 20.37
N LYS A 308 -19.56 -21.49 21.57
CA LYS A 308 -19.70 -20.43 22.56
C LYS A 308 -18.36 -20.24 23.26
N ALA A 309 -17.80 -19.03 23.16
CA ALA A 309 -16.65 -18.65 23.97
C ALA A 309 -17.02 -18.60 25.47
N ASP A 310 -16.08 -18.92 26.35
CA ASP A 310 -16.28 -18.85 27.81
C ASP A 310 -16.53 -17.42 28.30
N THR A 311 -15.95 -16.44 27.60
CA THR A 311 -16.11 -15.02 27.92
C THR A 311 -16.46 -14.20 26.71
N VAL A 312 -17.21 -13.12 26.93
CA VAL A 312 -17.64 -12.16 25.91
C VAL A 312 -17.41 -10.75 26.38
N PHE A 313 -17.48 -9.78 25.48
CA PHE A 313 -17.37 -8.37 25.81
C PHE A 313 -18.53 -7.96 26.71
N SER A 314 -18.25 -7.09 27.68
CA SER A 314 -19.30 -6.41 28.42
C SER A 314 -20.18 -5.60 27.47
N GLN A 315 -21.40 -5.28 27.89
CA GLN A 315 -22.31 -4.44 27.12
C GLN A 315 -21.70 -3.07 26.82
N SER A 316 -20.97 -2.49 27.79
CA SER A 316 -20.24 -1.23 27.63
C SER A 316 -19.18 -1.34 26.53
N THR A 317 -18.35 -2.38 26.57
CA THR A 317 -17.33 -2.64 25.54
C THR A 317 -17.96 -2.86 24.16
N THR A 318 -19.03 -3.66 24.07
CA THR A 318 -19.76 -3.91 22.82
C THR A 318 -20.26 -2.60 22.22
N HIS A 319 -20.94 -1.77 23.01
CA HIS A 319 -21.46 -0.48 22.58
C HIS A 319 -20.33 0.45 22.11
N LYS A 320 -19.25 0.58 22.90
CA LYS A 320 -18.10 1.41 22.53
C LYS A 320 -17.46 0.95 21.22
N ALA A 321 -17.24 -0.36 21.04
CA ALA A 321 -16.62 -0.92 19.84
C ALA A 321 -17.45 -0.64 18.58
N ILE A 322 -18.76 -0.90 18.64
CA ILE A 322 -19.68 -0.68 17.52
C ILE A 322 -19.70 0.79 17.12
N HIS A 323 -19.88 1.71 18.09
CA HIS A 323 -20.03 3.12 17.79
C HIS A 323 -18.70 3.81 17.42
N LEU A 324 -17.58 3.39 18.03
CA LEU A 324 -16.24 3.80 17.60
C LEU A 324 -16.03 3.45 16.12
N LEU A 325 -16.23 2.19 15.75
CA LEU A 325 -16.00 1.72 14.39
C LEU A 325 -17.01 2.27 13.40
N ASN A 326 -18.25 2.56 13.80
CA ASN A 326 -19.26 3.15 12.92
C ASN A 326 -18.96 4.63 12.62
N VAL A 327 -18.55 5.42 13.63
CA VAL A 327 -18.25 6.85 13.49
C VAL A 327 -16.85 7.11 12.92
N LEU A 328 -15.92 6.15 13.03
CA LEU A 328 -14.55 6.25 12.51
C LEU A 328 -14.51 6.82 11.07
N PRO A 329 -13.86 7.98 10.83
CA PRO A 329 -13.69 8.48 9.47
C PRO A 329 -12.99 7.44 8.60
N ASN A 330 -13.43 7.27 7.34
CA ASN A 330 -12.84 6.31 6.42
C ASN A 330 -13.14 6.72 4.97
N GLY A 331 -12.18 6.54 4.07
CA GLY A 331 -12.25 6.95 2.68
C GLY A 331 -11.67 8.34 2.46
N VAL A 332 -12.17 9.02 1.42
CA VAL A 332 -11.80 10.40 1.09
C VAL A 332 -12.27 11.35 2.18
N ILE A 333 -11.34 12.15 2.71
CA ILE A 333 -11.64 13.27 3.60
C ILE A 333 -11.78 14.56 2.81
N ARG A 334 -10.89 14.77 1.83
CA ARG A 334 -10.85 15.98 1.01
C ARG A 334 -10.25 15.67 -0.36
N ASN A 335 -10.86 16.21 -1.41
CA ASN A 335 -10.27 16.28 -2.76
C ASN A 335 -9.50 17.59 -2.93
N SER A 336 -8.49 17.59 -3.78
CA SER A 336 -7.70 18.79 -4.07
C SER A 336 -8.52 19.80 -4.88
N ASP A 337 -8.36 21.09 -4.56
CA ASP A 337 -8.85 22.19 -5.41
C ASP A 337 -7.79 22.66 -6.42
N VAL A 338 -6.52 22.24 -6.23
CA VAL A 338 -5.38 22.65 -7.06
C VAL A 338 -5.13 21.63 -8.18
N LEU A 339 -5.40 20.36 -7.91
CA LEU A 339 -5.17 19.25 -8.83
C LEU A 339 -6.51 18.59 -9.17
N ASP A 340 -6.84 18.58 -10.46
CA ASP A 340 -8.11 18.04 -10.92
C ASP A 340 -8.16 16.51 -10.77
N ASN A 341 -9.29 15.98 -10.28
CA ASN A 341 -9.49 14.55 -9.99
C ASN A 341 -8.47 13.89 -9.04
N VAL A 342 -7.87 14.65 -8.12
CA VAL A 342 -6.91 14.11 -7.14
C VAL A 342 -7.47 14.19 -5.72
N VAL A 343 -7.37 13.08 -4.97
CA VAL A 343 -7.64 13.06 -3.53
C VAL A 343 -6.50 13.79 -2.81
N GLU A 344 -6.84 14.74 -1.94
CA GLU A 344 -5.82 15.47 -1.17
C GLU A 344 -5.54 14.78 0.17
N SER A 345 -6.58 14.32 0.87
CA SER A 345 -6.46 13.62 2.14
C SER A 345 -7.45 12.47 2.25
N SER A 346 -6.98 11.33 2.74
CA SER A 346 -7.80 10.15 3.02
C SER A 346 -7.28 9.39 4.25
N LEU A 347 -8.09 8.44 4.71
CA LEU A 347 -7.64 7.39 5.61
C LEU A 347 -8.40 6.10 5.32
N SER A 348 -7.78 4.96 5.57
CA SER A 348 -8.45 3.67 5.48
C SER A 348 -8.08 2.79 6.66
N ILE A 349 -9.09 2.26 7.37
CA ILE A 349 -8.86 1.14 8.30
C ILE A 349 -8.64 -0.14 7.49
N GLY A 350 -7.40 -0.64 7.48
CA GLY A 350 -7.01 -1.81 6.71
C GLY A 350 -7.06 -3.12 7.51
N ILE A 351 -6.94 -3.02 8.83
CA ILE A 351 -6.92 -4.18 9.73
C ILE A 351 -7.73 -3.87 10.99
N LEU A 352 -8.56 -4.82 11.41
CA LEU A 352 -9.19 -4.87 12.73
C LEU A 352 -8.94 -6.24 13.34
N ARG A 353 -8.45 -6.29 14.57
CA ARG A 353 -8.19 -7.51 15.33
C ARG A 353 -8.72 -7.39 16.74
N THR A 354 -9.22 -8.50 17.27
CA THR A 354 -9.50 -8.67 18.70
C THR A 354 -8.40 -9.55 19.27
N ASP A 355 -7.71 -9.08 20.30
CA ASP A 355 -6.88 -9.94 21.15
C ASP A 355 -7.58 -10.19 22.50
N GLU A 356 -6.88 -10.76 23.47
CA GLU A 356 -7.45 -11.07 24.78
C GLU A 356 -7.95 -9.82 25.52
N THR A 357 -7.27 -8.69 25.33
CA THR A 357 -7.41 -7.47 26.14
C THR A 357 -7.88 -6.26 25.37
N HIS A 358 -7.69 -6.23 24.05
CA HIS A 358 -7.95 -5.04 23.22
C HIS A 358 -8.58 -5.38 21.87
N ILE A 359 -9.40 -4.44 21.38
CA ILE A 359 -9.76 -4.33 19.98
C ILE A 359 -8.80 -3.33 19.34
N LYS A 360 -8.06 -3.78 18.33
CA LYS A 360 -7.01 -3.01 17.67
C LYS A 360 -7.35 -2.74 16.21
N GLY A 361 -7.34 -1.47 15.81
CA GLY A 361 -7.52 -1.03 14.44
C GLY A 361 -6.24 -0.41 13.88
N THR A 362 -5.77 -0.87 12.72
CA THR A 362 -4.65 -0.27 12.01
C THR A 362 -5.17 0.52 10.82
N ILE A 363 -4.87 1.82 10.82
CA ILE A 363 -5.31 2.79 9.83
C ILE A 363 -4.07 3.37 9.16
N LEU A 364 -4.13 3.56 7.84
CA LEU A 364 -3.16 4.38 7.12
C LEU A 364 -3.81 5.69 6.71
N ILE A 365 -3.26 6.80 7.21
CA ILE A 365 -3.61 8.16 6.80
C ILE A 365 -2.74 8.51 5.60
N ARG A 366 -3.32 9.19 4.60
CA ARG A 366 -2.60 9.70 3.44
C ARG A 366 -2.97 11.15 3.18
N SER A 367 -2.00 11.97 2.84
CA SER A 367 -2.25 13.34 2.44
C SER A 367 -1.14 13.93 1.57
N LEU A 368 -1.51 14.67 0.53
CA LEU A 368 -0.57 15.48 -0.26
C LEU A 368 0.06 16.60 0.58
N ILE A 369 -0.71 17.13 1.53
CA ILE A 369 -0.27 18.21 2.42
C ILE A 369 -0.14 17.73 3.87
N HIS A 370 0.96 18.09 4.52
CA HIS A 370 1.22 17.69 5.91
C HIS A 370 0.13 18.20 6.89
N SER A 371 -0.44 19.37 6.65
CA SER A 371 -1.57 19.88 7.45
C SER A 371 -2.81 18.99 7.38
N GLY A 372 -3.07 18.33 6.24
CA GLY A 372 -4.14 17.35 6.07
C GLY A 372 -3.94 16.10 6.93
N ASN A 373 -2.72 15.54 6.94
CA ASN A 373 -2.36 14.41 7.82
C ASN A 373 -2.62 14.77 9.30
N ARG A 374 -2.18 15.96 9.74
CA ARG A 374 -2.42 16.41 11.13
C ARG A 374 -3.90 16.62 11.45
N TYR A 375 -4.69 17.12 10.50
CA TYR A 375 -6.13 17.26 10.68
C TYR A 375 -6.81 15.91 10.89
N VAL A 376 -6.51 14.93 10.05
CA VAL A 376 -7.07 13.58 10.19
C VAL A 376 -6.62 12.93 11.49
N GLY A 377 -5.34 13.06 11.87
CA GLY A 377 -4.85 12.63 13.18
C GLY A 377 -5.60 13.30 14.34
N SER A 378 -5.96 14.57 14.22
CA SER A 378 -6.79 15.28 15.21
C SER A 378 -8.19 14.71 15.31
N LEU A 379 -8.84 14.36 14.19
CA LEU A 379 -10.17 13.71 14.19
C LEU A 379 -10.12 12.37 14.94
N LEU A 380 -9.10 11.56 14.69
CA LEU A 380 -8.93 10.27 15.37
C LEU A 380 -8.71 10.45 16.87
N LYS A 381 -7.86 11.40 17.28
CA LYS A 381 -7.66 11.75 18.70
C LYS A 381 -8.96 12.17 19.38
N SER A 382 -9.76 13.01 18.72
CA SER A 382 -11.07 13.43 19.24
C SER A 382 -12.02 12.23 19.38
N LEU A 383 -12.09 11.35 18.39
CA LEU A 383 -12.96 10.19 18.41
C LEU A 383 -12.59 9.21 19.52
N VAL A 384 -11.32 8.83 19.66
CA VAL A 384 -10.91 7.87 20.68
C VAL A 384 -11.11 8.43 22.09
N SER A 385 -10.95 9.76 22.27
CA SER A 385 -11.24 10.44 23.53
C SER A 385 -12.70 10.32 23.96
N LEU A 386 -13.66 10.30 23.03
CA LEU A 386 -15.09 10.17 23.34
C LEU A 386 -15.46 8.78 23.88
N VAL A 387 -14.74 7.73 23.46
CA VAL A 387 -15.03 6.34 23.84
C VAL A 387 -14.10 5.78 24.91
N GLY A 388 -13.07 6.54 25.29
CA GLY A 388 -12.01 6.10 26.21
C GLY A 388 -11.11 5.03 25.58
N ALA A 389 -10.76 5.22 24.30
CA ALA A 389 -9.76 4.45 23.58
C ALA A 389 -8.48 5.26 23.41
N GLU A 390 -7.44 4.62 22.89
CA GLU A 390 -6.13 5.24 22.62
C GLU A 390 -5.82 5.21 21.13
N VAL A 391 -4.95 6.12 20.67
CA VAL A 391 -4.39 6.11 19.31
C VAL A 391 -2.90 6.43 19.34
N GLU A 392 -2.10 5.59 18.69
CA GLU A 392 -0.66 5.77 18.51
C GLU A 392 -0.36 6.07 17.04
N PHE A 393 0.52 7.04 16.79
CA PHE A 393 0.97 7.40 15.45
C PHE A 393 2.43 7.00 15.25
N ASN A 394 2.75 6.37 14.11
CA ASN A 394 4.12 6.01 13.75
C ASN A 394 4.28 5.87 12.22
N GLY A 395 5.54 5.77 11.77
CA GLY A 395 5.86 5.58 10.35
C GLY A 395 5.43 6.76 9.47
N TYR A 396 5.58 7.99 9.97
CA TYR A 396 5.34 9.19 9.17
C TYR A 396 6.37 9.31 8.05
N TYR A 397 5.90 9.56 6.83
CA TYR A 397 6.70 10.01 5.70
C TYR A 397 6.05 11.22 5.02
N PRO A 398 6.87 12.18 4.55
CA PRO A 398 6.35 13.39 3.90
C PRO A 398 5.76 13.06 2.53
N GLY A 399 4.83 13.90 2.08
CA GLY A 399 4.39 13.88 0.68
C GLY A 399 5.36 14.63 -0.21
N TRP A 400 5.26 14.37 -1.51
CA TRP A 400 5.95 15.14 -2.54
C TRP A 400 5.00 16.18 -3.12
N GLU A 401 5.24 17.44 -2.78
CA GLU A 401 4.47 18.57 -3.30
C GLU A 401 4.79 18.82 -4.79
N PRO A 402 3.79 19.00 -5.66
CA PRO A 402 4.01 19.15 -7.08
C PRO A 402 4.61 20.51 -7.47
N HIS A 403 5.59 20.45 -8.36
CA HIS A 403 6.23 21.61 -9.00
C HIS A 403 6.03 21.54 -10.53
N ASN A 404 4.86 21.96 -11.01
CA ASN A 404 4.46 21.82 -12.42
C ASN A 404 5.43 22.49 -13.41
N ASP A 405 6.01 23.64 -13.03
CA ASP A 405 6.89 24.43 -13.92
C ASP A 405 8.35 23.96 -13.91
N ALA A 406 8.66 22.82 -13.29
CA ALA A 406 10.03 22.32 -13.20
C ALA A 406 10.60 21.99 -14.60
N PRO A 407 11.84 22.43 -14.94
CA PRO A 407 12.42 22.20 -16.27
C PRO A 407 12.44 20.73 -16.72
N ILE A 408 12.64 19.79 -15.79
CA ILE A 408 12.63 18.35 -16.09
C ILE A 408 11.24 17.83 -16.47
N VAL A 409 10.16 18.40 -15.91
CA VAL A 409 8.79 18.02 -16.26
C VAL A 409 8.50 18.40 -17.70
N ASN A 410 8.74 19.66 -18.06
CA ASN A 410 8.58 20.15 -19.43
C ASN A 410 9.42 19.36 -20.46
N LEU A 411 10.66 19.00 -20.09
CA LEU A 411 11.52 18.17 -20.93
C LEU A 411 10.95 16.76 -21.12
N THR A 412 10.52 16.14 -20.01
CA THR A 412 9.96 14.77 -20.02
C THR A 412 8.67 14.74 -20.82
N GLU A 413 7.76 15.70 -20.62
CA GLU A 413 6.51 15.80 -21.38
C GLU A 413 6.75 15.85 -22.88
N ARG A 414 7.67 16.73 -23.33
CA ARG A 414 8.01 16.86 -24.74
C ARG A 414 8.58 15.57 -25.32
N ILE A 415 9.59 15.00 -24.68
CA ILE A 415 10.24 13.77 -25.16
C ILE A 415 9.25 12.62 -25.20
N TYR A 416 8.39 12.50 -24.18
CA TYR A 416 7.43 11.42 -24.12
C TYR A 416 6.34 11.57 -25.18
N ALA A 417 5.91 12.81 -25.47
CA ALA A 417 4.99 13.08 -26.57
C ALA A 417 5.59 12.74 -27.94
N ASP A 418 6.87 13.04 -28.16
CA ASP A 418 7.59 12.69 -29.39
C ASP A 418 7.68 11.16 -29.57
N VAL A 419 7.89 10.41 -28.48
CA VAL A 419 8.00 8.94 -28.49
C VAL A 419 6.63 8.26 -28.67
N LEU A 420 5.60 8.74 -27.96
CA LEU A 420 4.27 8.13 -27.95
C LEU A 420 3.41 8.53 -29.15
N GLY A 421 3.69 9.70 -29.74
CA GLY A 421 2.84 10.33 -30.77
C GLY A 421 1.59 11.01 -30.21
N TYR A 422 1.47 11.13 -28.89
CA TYR A 422 0.40 11.84 -28.18
C TYR A 422 0.92 12.39 -26.84
N ALA A 423 0.27 13.42 -26.29
CA ALA A 423 0.71 14.04 -25.05
C ALA A 423 0.58 13.08 -23.84
N PRO A 424 1.61 12.96 -22.98
CA PRO A 424 1.50 12.21 -21.74
C PRO A 424 0.56 12.92 -20.75
N VAL A 425 0.19 12.22 -19.69
CA VAL A 425 -0.63 12.78 -18.60
C VAL A 425 0.25 13.06 -17.39
N VAL A 426 0.34 14.33 -16.99
CA VAL A 426 0.98 14.72 -15.74
C VAL A 426 -0.02 14.56 -14.59
N LYS A 427 0.37 13.81 -13.56
CA LYS A 427 -0.49 13.49 -12.42
C LYS A 427 0.25 13.59 -11.08
N VAL A 428 -0.55 13.54 -10.03
CA VAL A 428 -0.12 13.32 -8.65
C VAL A 428 -0.81 12.05 -8.19
N ILE A 429 -0.05 11.12 -7.63
CA ILE A 429 -0.60 9.85 -7.14
C ILE A 429 -0.98 9.97 -5.66
N HIS A 430 -2.14 9.45 -5.28
CA HIS A 430 -2.53 9.37 -3.87
C HIS A 430 -1.95 8.13 -3.18
N ALA A 431 -0.66 7.90 -3.40
CA ALA A 431 0.15 6.83 -2.80
C ALA A 431 1.47 7.43 -2.28
N GLY A 432 2.17 6.67 -1.46
CA GLY A 432 3.49 7.03 -0.95
C GLY A 432 4.52 6.49 -1.89
#